data_AF-A0A6P2IJQ8-F1
#
_entry.id   AF-A0A6P2IJQ8-F1
#
_cell.length_a   1.000
_cell.length_b   1.000
_cell.length_c   1.000
_cell.angle_alpha   90.00
_cell.angle_beta   90.00
_cell.angle_gamma   90.00
#
_symmetry.space_group_name_H-M   'P 1'
#
loop_
_entity.id
_entity.type
_entity.pdbx_description
1 polymer ?
#
loop_
_entity_poly.entity_id
_entity_poly.type
_entity_poly.pdbx_seq_one_letter_code
_entity_poly.pdbx_strand_id
1 'polypeptide(L)'
;MLNRKWIAGAVCVAAMAVSTMARAEARVYFEAPSEGATVSNPVHVKFGLEGMELRPAGDMTPNTGHHHLLIDGRPIPKGDVIPASERSLHFGKAQTETEIKLPPGQHTLTLQFGDGAHRSYGPEMSSTIMLNVK
;
A
#
# COMPACT_ATOMS: atom_id res chain seq x y z
N MET A 1 -71.66 -24.27 16.10
CA MET A 1 -70.44 -24.47 16.91
C MET A 1 -69.48 -25.27 16.02
N LEU A 2 -68.28 -24.87 15.60
CA LEU A 2 -67.34 -23.83 16.00
C LEU A 2 -66.35 -23.59 14.82
N ASN A 3 -66.07 -22.32 14.56
CA ASN A 3 -64.99 -21.72 13.76
C ASN A 3 -63.65 -22.47 13.65
N ARG A 4 -62.99 -22.39 12.47
CA ARG A 4 -61.64 -21.80 12.28
C ARG A 4 -61.22 -21.84 10.80
N LYS A 5 -61.10 -20.68 10.15
CA LYS A 5 -59.91 -19.81 10.00
C LYS A 5 -59.01 -20.22 8.82
N TRP A 6 -59.01 -19.33 7.83
CA TRP A 6 -58.13 -19.21 6.66
C TRP A 6 -56.65 -19.12 7.05
N ILE A 7 -55.76 -19.74 6.28
CA ILE A 7 -54.37 -19.25 6.09
C ILE A 7 -53.97 -19.48 4.62
N ALA A 8 -53.86 -18.39 3.88
CA ALA A 8 -53.19 -18.33 2.58
C ALA A 8 -51.68 -18.43 2.79
N GLY A 9 -51.02 -19.37 2.12
CA GLY A 9 -49.56 -19.48 2.11
C GLY A 9 -48.98 -18.75 0.90
N ALA A 10 -48.55 -17.50 1.09
CA ALA A 10 -47.68 -16.82 0.14
C ALA A 10 -46.23 -17.20 0.46
N VAL A 11 -45.60 -18.01 -0.39
CA VAL A 11 -44.16 -18.28 -0.32
C VAL A 11 -43.44 -17.16 -1.05
N CYS A 12 -42.96 -16.16 -0.30
CA CYS A 12 -41.97 -15.22 -0.80
C CYS A 12 -40.59 -15.89 -0.77
N VAL A 13 -40.10 -16.35 -1.92
CA VAL A 13 -38.69 -16.71 -2.09
C VAL A 13 -37.89 -15.41 -2.15
N ALA A 14 -37.22 -15.06 -1.04
CA ALA A 14 -36.24 -13.97 -1.03
C ALA A 14 -34.98 -14.42 -1.76
N ALA A 15 -34.69 -13.81 -2.91
CA ALA A 15 -33.41 -13.96 -3.58
C ALA A 15 -32.33 -13.25 -2.76
N MET A 16 -31.44 -14.02 -2.13
CA MET A 16 -30.23 -13.50 -1.50
C MET A 16 -29.24 -13.11 -2.60
N ALA A 17 -29.17 -11.81 -2.92
CA ALA A 17 -28.07 -11.27 -3.71
C ALA A 17 -26.80 -11.31 -2.84
N VAL A 18 -25.90 -12.26 -3.11
CA VAL A 18 -24.57 -12.27 -2.51
C VAL A 18 -23.75 -11.20 -3.23
N SER A 19 -23.67 -10.02 -2.63
CA SER A 19 -22.76 -8.97 -3.07
C SER A 19 -21.32 -9.43 -2.82
N THR A 20 -20.66 -10.00 -3.82
CA THR A 20 -19.21 -10.15 -3.82
C THR A 20 -18.58 -8.76 -3.97
N MET A 21 -18.46 -8.02 -2.86
CA MET A 21 -17.56 -6.88 -2.85
C MET A 21 -16.16 -7.43 -3.12
N ALA A 22 -15.65 -7.22 -4.33
CA ALA A 22 -14.26 -7.46 -4.65
C ALA A 22 -13.43 -6.67 -3.62
N ARG A 23 -12.78 -7.37 -2.70
CA ARG A 23 -11.85 -6.74 -1.76
C ARG A 23 -10.75 -6.14 -2.62
N ALA A 24 -10.59 -4.81 -2.59
CA ALA A 24 -9.50 -4.16 -3.30
C ALA A 24 -8.19 -4.84 -2.89
N GLU A 25 -7.39 -5.26 -3.88
CA GLU A 25 -6.09 -5.84 -3.62
C GLU A 25 -5.21 -4.81 -2.90
N ALA A 26 -4.46 -5.27 -1.90
CA ALA A 26 -3.58 -4.38 -1.15
C ALA A 26 -2.49 -3.83 -2.07
N ARG A 27 -2.16 -2.54 -1.92
CA ARG A 27 -1.08 -1.91 -2.69
C ARG A 27 -0.53 -0.70 -1.97
N VAL A 28 0.71 -0.37 -2.29
CA VAL A 28 1.29 0.95 -2.01
C VAL A 28 1.31 1.78 -3.29
N TYR A 29 1.30 3.11 -3.16
CA TYR A 29 1.30 4.01 -4.30
C TYR A 29 1.94 5.35 -3.96
N PHE A 30 2.41 6.07 -4.97
CA PHE A 30 2.84 7.45 -4.84
C PHE A 30 1.65 8.38 -5.06
N GLU A 31 1.43 9.29 -4.11
CA GLU A 31 0.57 10.47 -4.30
C GLU A 31 1.35 11.59 -5.01
N ALA A 32 2.63 11.73 -4.68
CA ALA A 32 3.56 12.64 -5.33
C ALA A 32 5.01 12.13 -5.18
N PRO A 33 5.91 12.43 -6.13
CA PRO A 33 5.60 12.91 -7.46
C PRO A 33 4.89 11.85 -8.32
N SER A 34 4.26 12.27 -9.40
CA SER A 34 3.66 11.34 -10.37
C SER A 34 4.74 10.71 -11.26
N GLU A 35 4.39 9.58 -11.92
CA GLU A 35 5.23 8.98 -12.96
C GLU A 35 5.65 10.01 -14.02
N GLY A 36 6.94 10.04 -14.35
CA GLY A 36 7.53 10.92 -15.35
C GLY A 36 7.67 12.40 -14.91
N ALA A 37 7.38 12.74 -13.66
CA ALA A 37 7.41 14.12 -13.21
C ALA A 37 8.82 14.73 -13.32
N THR A 38 8.88 16.01 -13.68
CA THR A 38 10.09 16.81 -13.57
C THR A 38 10.00 17.72 -12.35
N VAL A 39 10.94 17.57 -11.41
CA VAL A 39 10.93 18.20 -10.08
C VAL A 39 12.20 18.99 -9.79
N SER A 40 12.16 19.83 -8.76
CA SER A 40 13.33 20.52 -8.20
C SER A 40 13.59 20.03 -6.78
N ASN A 41 14.81 20.22 -6.29
CA ASN A 41 15.15 19.90 -4.90
C ASN A 41 14.62 20.95 -3.89
N PRO A 42 14.27 20.53 -2.65
CA PRO A 42 14.11 19.13 -2.24
C PRO A 42 12.88 18.50 -2.91
N VAL A 43 12.98 17.22 -3.25
CA VAL A 43 11.87 16.46 -3.82
C VAL A 43 10.95 16.05 -2.67
N HIS A 44 9.75 16.62 -2.64
CA HIS A 44 8.70 16.18 -1.73
C HIS A 44 8.05 14.91 -2.28
N VAL A 45 8.10 13.83 -1.49
CA VAL A 45 7.58 12.51 -1.85
C VAL A 45 6.49 12.14 -0.86
N LYS A 46 5.30 11.86 -1.37
CA LYS A 46 4.12 11.45 -0.61
C LYS A 46 3.58 10.14 -1.13
N PHE A 47 3.21 9.25 -0.23
CA PHE A 47 2.82 7.89 -0.56
C PHE A 47 1.72 7.38 0.37
N GLY A 48 0.99 6.37 -0.11
CA GLY A 48 -0.13 5.77 0.58
C GLY A 48 -0.15 4.25 0.48
N LEU A 49 -1.10 3.68 1.24
CA LEU A 49 -1.35 2.26 1.38
C LEU A 49 -2.87 2.02 1.31
N GLU A 50 -3.28 1.01 0.55
CA GLU A 50 -4.65 0.49 0.53
C GLU A 50 -4.66 -1.01 0.87
N GLY A 51 -5.74 -1.49 1.50
CA GLY A 51 -5.96 -2.91 1.77
C GLY A 51 -5.23 -3.50 3.00
N MET A 52 -4.33 -2.74 3.62
CA MET A 52 -3.56 -3.09 4.83
C MET A 52 -3.45 -1.88 5.78
N GLU A 53 -2.85 -2.06 6.96
CA GLU A 53 -2.67 -0.99 7.95
C GLU A 53 -1.21 -0.61 8.16
N LEU A 54 -0.98 0.69 8.41
CA LEU A 54 0.33 1.19 8.82
C LEU A 54 0.55 0.97 10.32
N ARG A 55 1.73 0.47 10.69
CA ARG A 55 2.20 0.29 12.05
C ARG A 55 3.70 0.59 12.14
N PRO A 56 4.21 1.07 13.29
CA PRO A 56 5.63 1.27 13.49
C PRO A 56 6.44 -0.02 13.31
N ALA A 57 7.72 0.13 12.98
CA ALA A 57 8.69 -0.95 13.03
C ALA A 57 8.70 -1.60 14.43
N GLY A 58 8.87 -2.91 14.48
CA GLY A 58 8.76 -3.74 15.68
C GLY A 58 7.35 -4.23 16.01
N ASP A 59 6.30 -3.64 15.43
CA ASP A 59 4.94 -4.18 15.54
C ASP A 59 4.79 -5.40 14.61
N MET A 60 4.58 -6.57 15.21
CA MET A 60 4.50 -7.85 14.49
C MET A 60 3.05 -8.26 14.17
N THR A 61 2.10 -7.33 14.24
CA THR A 61 0.70 -7.60 13.87
C THR A 61 0.62 -8.03 12.40
N PRO A 62 -0.02 -9.18 12.09
CA PRO A 62 -0.14 -9.65 10.72
C PRO A 62 -0.83 -8.64 9.80
N ASN A 63 -0.41 -8.59 8.53
CA ASN A 63 -0.94 -7.68 7.53
C ASN A 63 -0.79 -6.18 7.88
N THR A 64 0.24 -5.85 8.63
CA THR A 64 0.61 -4.47 8.94
C THR A 64 2.08 -4.22 8.68
N GLY A 65 2.49 -2.95 8.68
CA GLY A 65 3.88 -2.61 8.45
C GLY A 65 4.07 -1.14 8.14
N HIS A 66 5.17 -0.83 7.45
CA HIS A 66 5.53 0.54 7.12
C HIS A 66 6.23 0.65 5.77
N HIS A 67 6.32 1.88 5.29
CA HIS A 67 6.90 2.19 4.00
C HIS A 67 8.43 2.19 4.03
N HIS A 68 9.01 1.90 2.87
CA HIS A 68 10.41 2.08 2.55
C HIS A 68 10.51 2.74 1.18
N LEU A 69 11.52 3.58 0.96
CA LEU A 69 11.79 4.21 -0.33
C LEU A 69 13.18 3.81 -0.81
N LEU A 70 13.23 3.08 -1.93
CA LEU A 70 14.44 2.64 -2.60
C LEU A 70 14.73 3.61 -3.75
N ILE A 71 15.80 4.39 -3.62
CA ILE A 71 16.27 5.36 -4.61
C ILE A 71 17.15 4.62 -5.61
N ASP A 72 16.78 4.70 -6.88
CA ASP A 72 17.40 3.96 -7.99
C ASP A 72 17.46 2.44 -7.76
N GLY A 73 16.54 1.95 -6.93
CA GLY A 73 16.43 0.55 -6.49
C GLY A 73 15.24 -0.17 -7.11
N ARG A 74 15.28 -1.50 -7.06
CA ARG A 74 14.21 -2.40 -7.53
C ARG A 74 13.41 -2.97 -6.35
N PRO A 75 12.17 -3.45 -6.59
CA PRO A 75 11.41 -4.15 -5.57
C PRO A 75 12.18 -5.33 -4.96
N ILE A 76 11.96 -5.56 -3.67
CA ILE A 76 12.65 -6.59 -2.89
C ILE A 76 11.78 -7.86 -2.83
N PRO A 77 12.33 -9.07 -3.01
CA PRO A 77 11.58 -10.32 -2.91
C PRO A 77 10.86 -10.47 -1.57
N LYS A 78 9.73 -11.19 -1.58
CA LYS A 78 8.91 -11.41 -0.39
C LYS A 78 9.71 -12.14 0.70
N GLY A 79 9.66 -11.63 1.92
CA GLY A 79 10.32 -12.20 3.09
C GLY A 79 11.78 -11.77 3.29
N ASP A 80 12.42 -11.20 2.26
CA ASP A 80 13.77 -10.67 2.38
C ASP A 80 13.79 -9.36 3.17
N VAL A 81 14.86 -9.14 3.94
CA VAL A 81 15.06 -7.90 4.69
C VAL A 81 15.37 -6.76 3.72
N ILE A 82 14.67 -5.64 3.88
CA ILE A 82 14.92 -4.41 3.15
C ILE A 82 16.15 -3.74 3.79
N PRO A 83 17.31 -3.68 3.09
CA PRO A 83 18.53 -3.14 3.68
C PRO A 83 18.38 -1.64 3.94
N ALA A 84 18.86 -1.13 5.08
CA ALA A 84 18.91 0.30 5.33
C ALA A 84 20.18 0.91 4.73
N SER A 85 20.07 2.01 3.99
CA SER A 85 21.21 2.75 3.45
C SER A 85 20.80 4.17 3.06
N GLU A 86 21.73 4.99 2.57
CA GLU A 86 21.42 6.31 2.01
C GLU A 86 20.48 6.26 0.80
N ARG A 87 20.37 5.10 0.13
CA ARG A 87 19.47 4.87 -1.00
C ARG A 87 18.29 3.95 -0.68
N SER A 88 18.14 3.57 0.59
CA SER A 88 17.02 2.76 1.06
C SER A 88 16.57 3.29 2.40
N LEU A 89 15.59 4.20 2.32
CA LEU A 89 15.09 4.97 3.45
C LEU A 89 13.95 4.22 4.13
N HIS A 90 13.97 4.22 5.46
CA HIS A 90 13.02 3.47 6.29
C HIS A 90 12.06 4.44 6.99
N PHE A 91 10.75 4.19 6.87
CA PHE A 91 9.70 4.98 7.51
C PHE A 91 9.05 4.20 8.66
N GLY A 92 9.87 3.70 9.58
CA GLY A 92 9.48 2.85 10.71
C GLY A 92 8.58 3.50 11.77
N LYS A 93 8.14 4.73 11.61
CA LYS A 93 7.12 5.38 12.46
C LYS A 93 5.78 5.50 11.71
N ALA A 94 5.57 4.67 10.68
CA ALA A 94 4.40 4.73 9.81
C ALA A 94 4.24 6.09 9.09
N GLN A 95 5.36 6.72 8.69
CA GLN A 95 5.29 7.95 7.90
C GLN A 95 4.68 7.69 6.51
N THR A 96 4.13 8.75 5.92
CA THR A 96 3.49 8.76 4.60
C THR A 96 4.09 9.79 3.65
N GLU A 97 5.08 10.55 4.10
CA GLU A 97 5.77 11.55 3.29
C GLU A 97 7.20 11.80 3.77
N THR A 98 8.01 12.38 2.90
CA THR A 98 9.38 12.79 3.20
C THR A 98 9.87 13.87 2.21
N GLU A 99 11.00 14.47 2.52
CA GLU A 99 11.78 15.27 1.58
C GLU A 99 13.13 14.60 1.33
N ILE A 100 13.47 14.39 0.06
CA ILE A 100 14.76 13.84 -0.33
C ILE A 100 15.52 14.82 -1.22
N LYS A 101 16.85 14.73 -1.20
CA LYS A 101 17.71 15.43 -2.16
C LYS A 101 18.29 14.42 -3.12
N LEU A 102 18.17 14.71 -4.41
CA LEU A 102 18.67 13.87 -5.49
C LEU A 102 19.57 14.71 -6.42
N PRO A 103 20.64 14.14 -6.99
CA PRO A 103 21.39 14.80 -8.05
C PRO A 103 20.46 15.20 -9.23
N PRO A 104 20.81 16.23 -10.01
CA PRO A 104 20.12 16.51 -11.27
C PRO A 104 20.21 15.31 -12.23
N GLY A 105 19.11 15.01 -12.93
CA GLY A 105 19.01 13.89 -13.87
C GLY A 105 17.83 12.95 -13.61
N GLN A 106 17.82 11.83 -14.34
CA GLN A 106 16.79 10.81 -14.24
C GLN A 106 17.04 9.88 -13.05
N HIS A 107 15.99 9.61 -12.29
CA HIS A 107 15.99 8.70 -11.15
C HIS A 107 14.76 7.79 -11.16
N THR A 108 14.87 6.65 -10.49
CA THR A 108 13.69 5.86 -10.11
C THR A 108 13.48 5.90 -8.61
N LEU A 109 12.22 5.94 -8.21
CA LEU A 109 11.81 5.78 -6.82
C LEU A 109 10.93 4.54 -6.72
N THR A 110 11.37 3.56 -5.94
CA THR A 110 10.57 2.37 -5.64
C THR A 110 10.09 2.42 -4.19
N LEU A 111 8.79 2.60 -4.01
CA LEU A 111 8.12 2.45 -2.74
C LEU A 111 7.93 0.96 -2.46
N GLN A 112 8.33 0.49 -1.28
CA GLN A 112 8.24 -0.90 -0.85
C GLN A 112 7.55 -0.97 0.50
N PHE A 113 6.54 -1.82 0.64
CA PHE A 113 5.94 -2.13 1.93
C PHE A 113 6.73 -3.25 2.63
N GLY A 114 7.01 -3.07 3.92
CA GLY A 114 7.68 -4.06 4.76
C GLY A 114 6.99 -4.26 6.10
N ASP A 115 7.16 -5.43 6.70
CA ASP A 115 6.60 -5.79 8.02
C ASP A 115 7.36 -5.11 9.19
N GLY A 116 6.95 -5.40 10.43
CA GLY A 116 7.62 -4.90 11.63
C GLY A 116 9.10 -5.27 11.75
N ALA A 117 9.56 -6.31 11.05
CA ALA A 117 10.96 -6.73 11.00
C ALA A 117 11.71 -6.21 9.77
N HIS A 118 11.13 -5.25 9.04
CA HIS A 118 11.64 -4.70 7.77
C HIS A 118 11.76 -5.75 6.65
N ARG A 119 10.95 -6.81 6.69
CA ARG A 119 10.90 -7.80 5.61
C ARG A 119 9.88 -7.38 4.56
N SER A 120 10.28 -7.45 3.30
CA SER A 120 9.43 -7.06 2.18
C SER A 120 8.16 -7.94 2.11
N TYR A 121 7.02 -7.30 1.87
CA TYR A 121 5.79 -8.02 1.51
C TYR A 121 5.80 -8.55 0.06
N GLY A 122 6.85 -8.26 -0.69
CA GLY A 122 7.09 -8.74 -2.06
C GLY A 122 6.93 -7.65 -3.12
N PRO A 123 7.29 -7.95 -4.38
CA PRO A 123 7.13 -7.02 -5.51
C PRO A 123 5.68 -6.58 -5.74
N GLU A 124 4.70 -7.39 -5.37
CA GLU A 124 3.27 -7.06 -5.43
C GLU A 124 2.88 -5.90 -4.49
N MET A 125 3.63 -5.70 -3.42
CA MET A 125 3.47 -4.60 -2.47
C MET A 125 4.55 -3.53 -2.68
N SER A 126 4.83 -3.24 -3.95
CA SER A 126 5.73 -2.18 -4.37
C SER A 126 5.12 -1.33 -5.48
N SER A 127 5.61 -0.09 -5.60
CA SER A 127 5.29 0.80 -6.72
C SER A 127 6.58 1.49 -7.13
N THR A 128 6.87 1.53 -8.43
CA THR A 128 8.03 2.25 -8.96
C THR A 128 7.56 3.38 -9.84
N ILE A 129 8.17 4.55 -9.67
CA ILE A 129 8.05 5.67 -10.59
C ILE A 129 9.42 6.12 -11.11
N MET A 130 9.44 6.69 -12.31
CA MET A 130 10.57 7.44 -12.85
C MET A 130 10.31 8.94 -12.70
N LEU A 131 11.35 9.72 -12.41
CA LEU A 131 11.29 11.17 -12.35
C LEU A 131 12.59 11.79 -12.88
N ASN A 132 12.52 13.08 -13.21
CA ASN A 132 13.70 13.86 -13.58
C ASN A 132 13.88 15.05 -12.64
N VAL A 133 15.07 15.21 -12.08
CA VAL A 133 15.43 16.34 -11.21
C VAL A 133 16.15 17.39 -12.04
N LYS A 134 15.72 18.65 -11.94
CA LYS A 134 16.36 19.81 -12.59
C LYS A 134 17.61 20.28 -11.86
#